data_AF-F4C450-F1
#
_entry.id   AF-F4C450-F1
#
_cell.length_a   1.000
_cell.length_b   1.000
_cell.length_c   1.000
_cell.angle_alpha   90.00
_cell.angle_beta   90.00
_cell.angle_gamma   90.00
#
_symmetry.space_group_name_H-M   'P 1'
#
loop_
_entity.id
_entity.type
_entity.pdbx_description
1 polymer ?
#
loop_
_entity_poly.entity_id
_entity_poly.type
_entity_poly.pdbx_seq_one_letter_code
_entity_poly.pdbx_strand_id
1 'polypeptide(L)'
;MIHGKFYTPENHTPFVVFEYPERAKQSPCALKVSSQEEAYCLWRVHTRKYILDTLKSFVMQRKRALEMYKSSKDYADQYGHIFLLLSELPRQHFNKLEAVAGAVYYLTKHIDAIKPWNGSPFRRHYNEVIAPILEWCEEFSKPYRRVKQP
;
A
#
# COMPACT_ATOMS: atom_id res chain seq x y z
N MET A 1 0.12 -7.24 -7.38
CA MET A 1 -0.93 -7.47 -6.37
C MET A 1 -0.36 -8.40 -5.31
N ILE A 2 -0.71 -8.22 -4.03
CA ILE A 2 -0.17 -9.04 -2.93
C ILE A 2 -1.06 -10.27 -2.80
N HIS A 3 -0.48 -11.46 -2.97
CA HIS A 3 -1.22 -12.72 -2.88
C HIS A 3 -0.70 -13.54 -1.70
N GLY A 4 -1.63 -14.01 -0.85
CA GLY A 4 -1.38 -15.09 0.07
C GLY A 4 -1.80 -16.40 -0.59
N LYS A 5 -0.83 -17.28 -0.88
CA LYS A 5 -1.12 -18.64 -1.37
C LYS A 5 -0.95 -19.63 -0.22
N PHE A 6 -1.96 -20.47 -0.04
CA PHE A 6 -1.99 -21.51 0.99
C PHE A 6 -1.52 -22.82 0.38
N TYR A 7 -0.58 -23.49 1.03
CA TYR A 7 -0.08 -24.78 0.61
C TYR A 7 -0.18 -25.79 1.76
N THR A 8 -0.81 -26.92 1.47
CA THR A 8 -0.89 -28.10 2.34
C THR A 8 -0.43 -29.32 1.54
N PRO A 9 0.89 -29.60 1.48
CA PRO A 9 1.35 -30.87 0.94
C PRO A 9 0.92 -32.02 1.85
N GLU A 10 0.61 -33.20 1.30
CA GLU A 10 0.02 -34.35 2.00
C GLU A 10 0.80 -34.89 3.22
N ASN A 11 1.99 -34.38 3.52
CA ASN A 11 2.82 -34.76 4.68
C ASN A 11 3.65 -33.61 5.30
N HIS A 12 3.24 -32.34 5.12
CA HIS A 12 3.99 -31.18 5.63
C HIS A 12 3.13 -30.20 6.43
N THR A 13 3.76 -29.49 7.38
CA THR A 13 3.14 -28.37 8.10
C THR A 13 2.60 -27.36 7.09
N PRO A 14 1.34 -26.92 7.21
CA PRO A 14 0.79 -25.90 6.33
C PRO A 14 1.67 -24.65 6.34
N PHE A 15 1.76 -23.97 5.21
CA PHE A 15 2.44 -22.68 5.13
C PHE A 15 1.69 -21.71 4.22
N VAL A 16 1.86 -20.43 4.51
CA VAL A 16 1.38 -19.33 3.66
C VAL A 16 2.58 -18.65 3.02
N VAL A 17 2.50 -18.41 1.71
CA VAL A 17 3.50 -17.66 0.96
C VAL A 17 2.95 -16.28 0.64
N PHE A 18 3.69 -15.25 1.03
CA PHE A 18 3.42 -13.86 0.65
C PHE A 18 4.21 -13.51 -0.60
N GLU A 19 3.50 -13.28 -1.69
CA GLU A 19 4.07 -12.76 -2.94
C GLU A 19 3.86 -11.25 -3.00
N TYR A 20 4.95 -10.51 -3.24
CA TYR A 20 4.95 -9.06 -3.41
C TYR A 20 5.23 -8.72 -4.88
N PRO A 21 4.82 -7.53 -5.37
CA PRO A 21 5.29 -7.04 -6.67
C PRO A 21 6.82 -7.10 -6.75
N GLU A 22 7.39 -7.59 -7.86
CA GLU A 22 8.84 -7.79 -8.03
C GLU A 22 9.66 -6.55 -7.65
N ARG A 23 9.12 -5.37 -7.94
CA ARG A 23 9.73 -4.06 -7.66
C ARG A 23 9.72 -3.63 -6.21
N ALA A 24 8.97 -4.31 -5.35
CA ALA A 24 9.07 -4.14 -3.92
C ALA A 24 10.45 -4.54 -3.39
N LYS A 25 11.22 -5.33 -4.15
CA LYS A 25 12.49 -5.94 -3.71
C LYS A 25 12.34 -6.66 -2.36
N GLN A 26 11.13 -7.15 -2.08
CA GLN A 26 10.83 -7.97 -0.93
C GLN A 26 10.84 -9.42 -1.37
N SER A 27 11.70 -10.21 -0.74
CA SER A 27 11.72 -11.65 -0.95
C SER A 27 10.37 -12.23 -0.54
N PRO A 28 9.84 -13.21 -1.30
CA PRO A 28 8.70 -13.98 -0.85
C PRO A 28 8.96 -14.54 0.55
N CYS A 29 7.96 -14.43 1.42
CA CYS A 29 8.06 -14.88 2.80
C CYS A 29 7.11 -16.06 2.98
N ALA A 30 7.67 -17.22 3.34
CA ALA A 30 6.91 -18.40 3.71
C ALA A 30 6.84 -18.49 5.23
N LEU A 31 5.63 -18.49 5.78
CA LEU A 31 5.40 -18.69 7.22
C LEU A 31 4.69 -20.01 7.44
N LYS A 32 5.20 -20.81 8.39
CA LYS A 32 4.49 -21.99 8.89
C LYS A 32 3.25 -21.55 9.64
N VAL A 33 2.15 -22.24 9.42
CA VAL A 33 0.84 -21.94 10.02
C VAL A 33 0.18 -23.23 10.46
N SER A 34 -0.60 -23.15 11.53
CA SER A 34 -1.29 -24.29 12.11
C SER A 34 -2.75 -24.38 11.62
N SER A 35 -3.30 -23.28 11.13
CA SER A 35 -4.66 -23.22 10.57
C SER A 35 -4.80 -22.18 9.46
N GLN A 36 -5.92 -22.26 8.74
CA GLN A 36 -6.27 -21.29 7.70
C GLN A 36 -6.60 -19.91 8.30
N GLU A 37 -7.21 -19.86 9.48
CA GLU A 37 -7.50 -18.63 10.21
C GLU A 37 -6.22 -17.90 10.61
N GLU A 38 -5.21 -18.64 11.09
CA GLU A 38 -3.90 -18.08 11.44
C GLU A 38 -3.22 -17.47 10.21
N ALA A 39 -3.20 -18.21 9.11
CA ALA A 39 -2.65 -17.74 7.84
C ALA A 39 -3.38 -16.50 7.30
N TYR A 40 -4.71 -16.44 7.41
CA TYR A 40 -5.49 -15.25 7.05
C TYR A 40 -5.16 -14.05 7.96
N CYS A 41 -5.00 -14.27 9.26
CA CYS A 41 -4.60 -13.23 10.20
C CYS A 41 -3.21 -12.67 9.87
N LEU A 42 -2.24 -13.55 9.63
CA LEU A 42 -0.88 -13.17 9.24
C LEU A 42 -0.89 -12.41 7.92
N TRP A 43 -1.63 -12.89 6.92
CA TRP A 43 -1.79 -12.18 5.64
C TRP A 43 -2.32 -10.76 5.82
N ARG A 44 -3.32 -10.55 6.68
CA ARG A 44 -3.84 -9.20 6.96
C ARG A 44 -2.82 -8.30 7.64
N VAL A 45 -2.03 -8.83 8.56
CA VAL A 45 -0.96 -8.06 9.24
C VAL A 45 0.11 -7.64 8.23
N HIS A 46 0.63 -8.58 7.46
CA HIS A 46 1.69 -8.35 6.49
C HIS A 46 1.25 -7.39 5.38
N THR A 47 0.05 -7.60 4.82
CA THR A 47 -0.51 -6.76 3.76
C THR A 47 -0.69 -5.32 4.23
N ARG A 48 -1.25 -5.09 5.43
CA ARG A 48 -1.37 -3.74 6.01
C ARG A 48 -0.02 -3.06 6.16
N LYS A 49 0.93 -3.77 6.76
CA LYS A 49 2.28 -3.24 6.97
C LYS A 49 2.94 -2.85 5.66
N TYR A 50 2.88 -3.73 4.67
CA TYR A 50 3.44 -3.48 3.35
C TYR A 50 2.83 -2.23 2.68
N ILE A 51 1.51 -2.09 2.69
CA ILE A 51 0.81 -0.94 2.08
C ILE A 51 1.28 0.36 2.75
N LEU A 52 1.20 0.42 4.09
CA LEU A 52 1.52 1.64 4.84
C LEU A 52 3.01 2.01 4.72
N ASP A 53 3.91 1.04 4.86
CA ASP A 53 5.36 1.27 4.76
C ASP A 53 5.75 1.72 3.34
N THR A 54 5.16 1.11 2.31
CA THR A 54 5.43 1.45 0.91
C THR A 54 4.94 2.84 0.57
N LEU A 55 3.71 3.19 0.94
CA LEU A 55 3.16 4.53 0.68
C LEU A 55 3.90 5.60 1.48
N LYS A 56 4.25 5.33 2.74
CA LYS A 56 5.05 6.26 3.54
C LYS A 56 6.42 6.50 2.93
N SER A 57 7.09 5.44 2.48
CA SER A 57 8.39 5.55 1.79
C SER A 57 8.28 6.38 0.51
N PHE A 58 7.24 6.14 -0.30
CA PHE A 58 6.95 6.93 -1.49
C PHE A 58 6.74 8.42 -1.15
N VAL A 59 5.88 8.75 -0.19
CA VAL A 59 5.62 10.14 0.21
C VAL A 59 6.90 10.84 0.70
N MET A 60 7.72 10.15 1.49
CA MET A 60 9.01 10.69 1.95
C MET A 60 10.00 10.91 0.79
N GLN A 61 10.03 10.01 -0.19
CA GLN A 61 10.80 10.20 -1.42
C GLN A 61 10.30 11.42 -2.20
N ARG A 62 8.99 11.60 -2.34
CA ARG A 62 8.41 12.76 -3.02
C ARG A 62 8.71 14.06 -2.29
N LYS A 63 8.66 14.08 -0.95
CA LYS A 63 9.06 15.21 -0.12
C LYS A 63 10.48 15.65 -0.41
N ARG A 64 11.43 14.70 -0.34
CA ARG A 64 12.85 14.98 -0.64
C ARG A 64 13.05 15.50 -2.06
N ALA A 65 12.40 14.89 -3.04
CA ALA A 65 12.49 15.36 -4.42
C ALA A 65 11.93 16.79 -4.56
N LEU A 66 10.77 17.08 -3.96
CA LEU A 66 10.14 18.40 -4.04
C LEU A 66 10.97 19.48 -3.31
N GLU A 67 11.61 19.13 -2.19
CA GLU A 67 12.51 20.02 -1.45
C GLU A 67 13.79 20.39 -2.22
N MET A 68 14.17 19.62 -3.25
CA MET A 68 15.25 20.00 -4.16
C MET A 68 14.80 21.03 -5.22
N TYR A 69 13.49 21.17 -5.45
CA TYR A 69 12.90 22.05 -6.46
C TYR A 69 11.91 23.05 -5.82
N LYS A 70 12.33 23.71 -4.74
CA LYS A 70 11.52 24.68 -3.97
C LYS A 70 11.02 25.87 -4.79
N SER A 71 11.71 26.20 -5.88
CA SER A 71 11.33 27.28 -6.80
C SER A 71 10.24 26.89 -7.81
N SER A 72 9.77 25.63 -7.80
CA SER A 72 8.67 25.20 -8.66
C SER A 72 7.37 25.93 -8.31
N LYS A 73 6.62 26.35 -9.34
CA LYS A 73 5.29 26.97 -9.19
C LYS A 73 4.29 26.03 -8.48
N ASP A 74 4.50 24.72 -8.59
CA ASP A 74 3.65 23.69 -8.00
C ASP A 74 4.11 23.26 -6.61
N TYR A 75 5.16 23.88 -6.06
CA TYR A 75 5.76 23.49 -4.79
C TYR A 75 4.73 23.54 -3.65
N ALA A 76 4.03 24.66 -3.49
CA ALA A 76 3.10 24.87 -2.38
C ALA A 76 1.93 23.86 -2.41
N ASP A 77 1.39 23.61 -3.60
CA ASP A 77 0.28 22.68 -3.81
C ASP A 77 0.71 21.22 -3.50
N GLN A 78 1.75 20.73 -4.16
CA GLN A 78 2.25 19.37 -3.93
C GLN A 78 2.73 19.16 -2.50
N TYR A 79 3.33 20.18 -1.87
CA TYR A 79 3.78 20.09 -0.49
C TYR A 79 2.61 19.99 0.50
N GLY A 80 1.48 20.67 0.22
CA GLY A 80 0.23 20.51 0.98
C GLY A 80 -0.31 19.08 0.94
N HIS A 81 -0.30 18.45 -0.24
CA HIS A 81 -0.65 17.04 -0.39
C HIS A 81 0.28 16.11 0.41
N ILE A 82 1.60 16.35 0.35
CA ILE A 82 2.60 15.59 1.11
C ILE A 82 2.37 15.70 2.61
N PHE A 83 2.11 16.91 3.12
CA PHE A 83 1.90 17.15 4.55
C PHE A 83 0.68 16.38 5.07
N LEU A 84 -0.44 16.46 4.34
CA LEU A 84 -1.65 15.69 4.65
C LEU A 84 -1.38 14.18 4.65
N LEU A 85 -0.67 13.67 3.64
CA LEU A 85 -0.35 12.24 3.57
C LEU A 85 0.53 11.78 4.74
N LEU A 86 1.49 12.61 5.17
CA LEU A 86 2.34 12.31 6.31
C LEU A 86 1.62 12.38 7.66
N SER A 87 0.56 13.19 7.78
CA SER A 87 -0.28 13.20 8.99
C SER A 87 -1.25 12.03 9.01
N GLU A 88 -1.83 11.68 7.88
CA GLU A 88 -2.92 10.70 7.81
C GLU A 88 -2.42 9.25 7.72
N LEU A 89 -1.38 8.94 6.95
CA LEU A 89 -0.90 7.55 6.79
C LEU A 89 -0.47 6.89 8.13
N PRO A 90 0.28 7.55 9.03
CA PRO A 90 0.66 6.94 10.30
C PRO A 90 -0.50 6.73 11.27
N ARG A 91 -1.55 7.57 11.19
CA ARG A 91 -2.73 7.50 12.06
C ARG A 91 -3.60 6.28 11.76
N GLN A 92 -3.36 5.58 10.65
CA GLN A 92 -4.09 4.38 10.24
C GLN A 92 -3.65 3.15 11.06
N HIS A 93 -3.72 3.23 12.39
CA HIS A 93 -3.53 2.11 13.33
C HIS A 93 -4.71 1.14 13.31
N PHE A 94 -5.34 0.94 12.15
CA PHE A 94 -6.50 0.08 12.07
C PHE A 94 -6.09 -1.39 12.19
N ASN A 95 -6.74 -2.08 13.12
CA ASN A 95 -6.63 -3.54 13.27
C ASN A 95 -7.19 -4.30 12.06
N LYS A 96 -7.87 -3.62 11.14
CA LYS A 96 -8.59 -4.19 10.01
C LYS A 96 -8.00 -3.71 8.68
N LEU A 97 -7.66 -4.65 7.79
CA LEU A 97 -7.11 -4.38 6.46
C LEU A 97 -8.06 -3.54 5.60
N GLU A 98 -9.35 -3.77 5.77
CA GLU A 98 -10.46 -3.07 5.12
C GLU A 98 -10.44 -1.58 5.43
N ALA A 99 -10.18 -1.23 6.69
CA ALA A 99 -10.11 0.17 7.12
C ALA A 99 -8.84 0.86 6.59
N VAL A 100 -7.70 0.13 6.52
CA VAL A 100 -6.49 0.62 5.85
C VAL A 100 -6.74 0.86 4.36
N ALA A 101 -7.32 -0.11 3.66
CA ALA A 101 -7.64 0.00 2.23
C ALA A 101 -8.62 1.16 1.96
N GLY A 102 -9.66 1.30 2.78
CA GLY A 102 -10.60 2.43 2.70
C GLY A 102 -9.91 3.78 2.91
N ALA A 103 -9.04 3.90 3.91
CA ALA A 103 -8.29 5.13 4.17
C ALA A 103 -7.34 5.47 3.01
N VAL A 104 -6.60 4.48 2.49
CA VAL A 104 -5.72 4.68 1.32
C VAL A 104 -6.53 5.10 0.09
N TYR A 105 -7.70 4.50 -0.12
CA TYR A 105 -8.60 4.92 -1.19
C TYR A 105 -9.02 6.39 -1.03
N TYR A 106 -9.42 6.84 0.17
CA TYR A 106 -9.74 8.25 0.42
C TYR A 106 -8.55 9.20 0.15
N LEU A 107 -7.33 8.72 0.39
CA LEU A 107 -6.09 9.46 0.17
C LEU A 107 -5.59 9.41 -1.28
N THR A 108 -6.19 8.59 -2.16
CA THR A 108 -5.70 8.33 -3.53
C THR A 108 -5.53 9.61 -4.34
N LYS A 109 -6.48 10.54 -4.27
CA LYS A 109 -6.37 11.84 -4.95
C LYS A 109 -5.13 12.64 -4.54
N HIS A 110 -4.71 12.53 -3.27
CA HIS A 110 -3.53 13.23 -2.78
C HIS A 110 -2.24 12.50 -3.19
N ILE A 111 -2.27 11.17 -3.27
CA ILE A 111 -1.15 10.35 -3.74
C ILE A 111 -0.92 10.62 -5.25
N ASP A 112 -1.98 10.76 -6.02
CA ASP A 112 -1.91 11.09 -7.45
C ASP A 112 -1.44 12.51 -7.72
N ALA A 113 -1.80 13.47 -6.86
CA ALA A 113 -1.32 14.84 -6.96
C ALA A 113 0.21 14.94 -6.83
N ILE A 114 0.85 14.01 -6.10
CA ILE A 114 2.30 14.00 -5.89
C ILE A 114 3.03 13.01 -6.80
N LYS A 115 2.34 12.45 -7.81
CA LYS A 115 2.92 11.45 -8.72
C LYS A 115 4.16 12.01 -9.43
N PRO A 116 5.19 11.19 -9.68
CA PRO A 116 6.36 11.62 -10.44
C PRO A 116 5.95 12.03 -11.87
N TRP A 117 6.59 13.06 -12.43
CA TRP A 117 6.43 13.43 -13.84
C TRP A 117 6.98 12.32 -14.77
N ASN A 118 6.57 12.32 -16.04
CA ASN A 118 6.75 11.16 -16.93
C ASN A 118 8.21 10.73 -17.17
N GLY A 119 9.19 11.64 -17.18
CA GLY A 119 10.61 11.30 -17.33
C GLY A 119 11.36 11.15 -16.00
N SER A 120 10.66 11.17 -14.86
CA SER A 120 11.28 10.93 -13.56
C SER A 120 11.73 9.45 -13.46
N PRO A 121 12.94 9.16 -12.93
CA PRO A 121 13.36 7.78 -12.69
C PRO A 121 12.44 7.03 -11.70
N PHE A 122 11.66 7.77 -10.90
CA PHE A 122 10.70 7.21 -9.94
C PHE A 122 9.33 6.91 -10.55
N ARG A 123 9.06 7.33 -11.80
CA ARG A 123 7.79 7.07 -12.49
C ARG A 123 7.51 5.56 -12.61
N ARG A 124 8.55 4.79 -12.88
CA ARG A 124 8.46 3.33 -12.98
C ARG A 124 8.04 2.68 -11.66
N HIS A 125 8.59 3.12 -10.53
CA HIS A 125 8.17 2.64 -9.21
C HIS A 125 6.71 3.01 -8.91
N TYR A 126 6.27 4.22 -9.29
CA TYR A 126 4.87 4.61 -9.15
C TYR A 126 3.94 3.69 -9.94
N ASN A 127 4.22 3.46 -11.23
CA ASN A 127 3.37 2.63 -12.10
C ASN A 127 3.38 1.14 -11.70
N GLU A 128 4.53 0.59 -11.30
CA GLU A 128 4.67 -0.85 -11.05
C GLU A 128 4.36 -1.25 -9.60
N VAL A 129 4.30 -0.29 -8.67
CA VAL A 129 4.09 -0.57 -7.23
C VAL A 129 2.97 0.27 -6.65
N ILE A 130 3.06 1.60 -6.75
CA ILE A 130 2.13 2.51 -6.07
C ILE A 130 0.73 2.42 -6.68
N ALA A 131 0.59 2.60 -7.99
CA ALA A 131 -0.69 2.52 -8.67
C ALA A 131 -1.40 1.16 -8.44
N PRO A 132 -0.73 -0.01 -8.56
CA PRO A 132 -1.33 -1.29 -8.21
C PRO A 132 -1.80 -1.41 -6.76
N ILE A 133 -1.12 -0.76 -5.80
CA ILE A 133 -1.59 -0.71 -4.41
C ILE A 133 -2.87 0.12 -4.30
N LEU A 134 -2.97 1.25 -5.01
CA LEU A 134 -4.15 2.12 -5.00
C LEU A 134 -5.35 1.42 -5.63
N GLU A 135 -5.16 0.81 -6.80
CA GLU A 135 -6.19 0.02 -7.50
C GLU A 135 -6.70 -1.12 -6.60
N TRP A 136 -5.79 -1.86 -5.97
CA TRP A 136 -6.17 -2.92 -5.04
C TRP A 136 -6.94 -2.38 -3.82
N CYS A 137 -6.52 -1.26 -3.23
CA CYS A 137 -7.24 -0.63 -2.12
C CYS A 137 -8.64 -0.16 -2.54
N GLU A 138 -8.78 0.34 -3.76
CA GLU A 138 -10.09 0.69 -4.33
C GLU A 138 -10.98 -0.55 -4.48
N GLU A 139 -10.49 -1.60 -5.13
CA GLU A 139 -11.22 -2.86 -5.33
C GLU A 139 -11.62 -3.49 -3.99
N PHE A 140 -10.71 -3.54 -3.03
CA PHE A 140 -10.94 -4.12 -1.72
C PHE A 140 -11.92 -3.30 -0.87
N SER A 141 -12.01 -1.98 -1.09
CA SER A 141 -12.95 -1.11 -0.38
C SER A 141 -14.34 -1.03 -1.03
N LYS A 142 -14.50 -1.37 -2.31
CA LYS A 142 -15.77 -1.36 -3.06
C LYS A 142 -16.89 -2.23 -2.42
N PRO A 143 -16.65 -3.47 -1.94
CA PRO A 143 -17.68 -4.32 -1.32
C PRO A 143 -18.34 -3.68 -0.09
N TYR A 144 -17.63 -2.84 0.64
CA TYR A 144 -18.12 -2.21 1.88
C TYR A 144 -19.01 -0.98 1.64
N ARG A 145 -19.11 -0.49 0.40
CA ARG A 145 -20.04 0.60 0.04
C ARG A 145 -21.49 0.13 -0.12
N ARG A 146 -21.71 -1.14 -0.46
CA ARG A 146 -23.07 -1.68 -0.67
C ARG A 146 -23.82 -1.99 0.63
N VAL A 147 -23.15 -1.90 1.79
CA VAL A 147 -23.70 -2.31 3.10
C VAL A 147 -23.98 -1.09 4.01
N LYS A 148 -23.76 0.14 3.54
CA LYS A 148 -24.14 1.34 4.30
C LYS A 148 -24.85 2.36 3.40
N GLN A 149 -26.11 2.09 3.12
CA GLN A 149 -27.13 3.12 3.08
C GLN A 149 -28.22 2.70 4.08
N PRO A 150 -28.33 3.34 5.25
CA PRO A 150 -29.62 3.42 5.94
C PRO A 150 -30.61 4.26 5.12
#